data_AF-A0A4Q2E150-F1
#
_entry.id   AF-A0A4Q2E150-F1
#
_cell.length_a   1.000
_cell.length_b   1.000
_cell.length_c   1.000
_cell.angle_alpha   90.00
_cell.angle_beta   90.00
_cell.angle_gamma   90.00
#
_symmetry.space_group_name_H-M   'P 1'
#
loop_
_entity.id
_entity.type
_entity.pdbx_description
1 polymer ?
#
loop_
_entity_poly.entity_id
_entity_poly.type
_entity_poly.pdbx_seq_one_letter_code
_entity_poly.pdbx_strand_id
1 'polypeptide(L)'
;MAKLNKKQLALLKEMPADQLMQIICDIAESNGQAKSFIINKYLLTPEESLKKAEAEYKRVIKTKRFYDYYEAAVFFEGLYRNVIFPLEKTVSTLPEKTEAFCHDLLLSFDKVSEIADTSDGSWMNYYNGAVEIWLKSLFLQKDKSIDVIADRILSVLKGDVY
;
A
#
# COMPACT_ATOMS: atom_id res chain seq x y z
N MET A 1 21.55 -1.22 4.66
CA MET A 1 21.28 -2.68 4.70
C MET A 1 22.50 -3.42 4.16
N ALA A 2 22.92 -4.49 4.83
CA ALA A 2 23.98 -5.37 4.31
C ALA A 2 23.47 -6.15 3.09
N LYS A 3 24.24 -6.17 2.00
CA LYS A 3 23.92 -6.96 0.80
C LYS A 3 24.57 -8.33 0.90
N LEU A 4 23.87 -9.36 0.41
CA LEU A 4 24.45 -10.70 0.26
C LEU A 4 25.65 -10.65 -0.69
N ASN A 5 26.74 -11.31 -0.31
CA ASN A 5 27.89 -11.48 -1.20
C ASN A 5 27.61 -12.58 -2.25
N LYS A 6 28.47 -12.68 -3.28
CA LYS A 6 28.29 -13.64 -4.39
C LYS A 6 28.16 -15.09 -3.92
N LYS A 7 28.94 -15.51 -2.92
CA LYS A 7 28.92 -16.88 -2.39
C LYS A 7 27.61 -17.17 -1.65
N GLN A 8 27.15 -16.24 -0.82
CA GLN A 8 25.89 -16.35 -0.09
C GLN A 8 24.69 -16.42 -1.05
N LEU A 9 24.70 -15.62 -2.12
CA LEU A 9 23.64 -15.64 -3.12
C LEU A 9 23.61 -16.96 -3.92
N ALA A 10 24.77 -17.53 -4.25
CA ALA A 10 24.85 -18.83 -4.91
C ALA A 10 24.26 -19.95 -4.05
N LEU A 11 24.65 -19.99 -2.76
CA LEU A 11 24.10 -20.96 -1.80
C LEU A 11 22.57 -20.86 -1.69
N LEU A 12 22.02 -19.65 -1.59
CA LEU A 12 20.57 -19.45 -1.51
C LEU A 12 19.84 -19.95 -2.76
N LYS A 13 20.44 -19.77 -3.95
CA LYS A 13 19.83 -20.18 -5.23
C LYS A 13 19.85 -21.69 -5.46
N GLU A 14 20.81 -22.39 -4.88
CA GLU A 14 20.97 -23.84 -5.01
C GLU A 14 20.21 -24.62 -3.92
N MET A 15 19.60 -23.94 -2.94
CA MET A 15 18.84 -24.60 -1.87
C MET A 15 17.59 -25.32 -2.40
N PRO A 16 17.29 -26.52 -1.88
CA PRO A 16 16.04 -27.21 -2.16
C PRO A 16 14.81 -26.41 -1.72
N ALA A 17 13.70 -26.56 -2.44
CA ALA A 17 12.46 -25.85 -2.17
C ALA A 17 11.93 -26.08 -0.74
N ASP A 18 12.01 -27.31 -0.23
CA ASP A 18 11.56 -27.64 1.12
C ASP A 18 12.38 -26.94 2.19
N GLN A 19 13.70 -26.82 1.98
CA GLN A 19 14.59 -26.10 2.89
C GLN A 19 14.33 -24.59 2.85
N LEU A 20 14.08 -24.03 1.67
CA LEU A 20 13.68 -22.62 1.52
C LEU A 20 12.34 -22.35 2.21
N MET A 21 11.37 -23.26 2.08
CA MET A 21 10.08 -23.14 2.74
C MET A 21 10.24 -23.10 4.27
N GLN A 22 11.05 -24.01 4.84
CA GLN A 22 11.31 -24.02 6.26
C GLN A 22 11.94 -22.69 6.74
N ILE A 23 12.94 -22.18 6.01
CA ILE A 23 13.57 -20.90 6.33
C ILE A 23 12.55 -19.74 6.29
N ILE A 24 11.65 -19.72 5.30
CA ILE A 24 10.60 -18.70 5.19
C ILE A 24 9.65 -18.78 6.39
N CYS A 25 9.24 -19.98 6.80
CA CYS A 25 8.41 -20.19 7.99
C CYS A 25 9.10 -19.71 9.26
N ASP A 26 10.36 -20.11 9.48
CA ASP A 26 11.15 -19.71 10.65
C ASP A 26 11.30 -18.17 10.74
N ILE A 27 11.55 -17.51 9.60
CA ILE A 27 11.61 -16.04 9.51
C ILE A 27 10.25 -15.41 9.83
N ALA A 28 9.15 -15.95 9.29
CA ALA A 28 7.82 -15.42 9.54
C ALA A 28 7.38 -15.60 11.01
N GLU A 29 7.78 -16.69 11.66
CA GLU A 29 7.47 -16.93 13.08
C GLU A 29 8.28 -16.02 14.01
N SER A 30 9.55 -15.78 13.68
CA SER A 30 10.46 -14.97 14.49
C SER A 30 10.39 -13.46 14.20
N ASN A 31 9.79 -13.03 13.08
CA ASN A 31 9.75 -11.64 12.66
C ASN A 31 8.36 -11.18 12.16
N GLY A 32 7.68 -10.37 12.97
CA GLY A 32 6.33 -9.87 12.66
C GLY A 32 6.26 -8.98 11.41
N GLN A 33 7.32 -8.23 11.08
CA GLN A 33 7.36 -7.43 9.85
C GLN A 33 7.47 -8.33 8.61
N ALA A 34 8.34 -9.35 8.66
CA ALA A 34 8.48 -10.32 7.58
C ALA A 34 7.17 -11.10 7.37
N LYS A 35 6.54 -11.56 8.46
CA LYS A 35 5.21 -12.20 8.43
C LYS A 35 4.17 -11.33 7.75
N SER A 36 4.08 -10.06 8.14
CA SER A 36 3.12 -9.12 7.57
C SER A 36 3.37 -8.89 6.08
N PHE A 37 4.64 -8.75 5.68
CA PHE A 37 5.02 -8.62 4.28
C PHE A 37 4.63 -9.84 3.44
N ILE A 38 4.91 -11.06 3.93
CA ILE A 38 4.57 -12.31 3.23
C ILE A 38 3.06 -12.43 3.05
N ILE A 39 2.29 -12.18 4.12
CA ILE A 39 0.83 -12.23 4.07
C ILE A 39 0.31 -11.23 3.05
N ASN A 40 0.69 -9.96 3.19
CA ASN A 40 0.16 -8.89 2.34
C ASN A 40 0.55 -9.07 0.88
N LYS A 41 1.77 -9.54 0.59
CA LYS A 41 2.27 -9.65 -0.78
C LYS A 41 1.86 -10.94 -1.48
N TYR A 42 1.88 -12.08 -0.77
CA TYR A 42 1.81 -13.39 -1.41
C TYR A 42 0.64 -14.26 -0.98
N LEU A 43 0.07 -14.07 0.23
CA LEU A 43 -0.92 -15.01 0.80
C LEU A 43 -2.34 -14.46 0.92
N LEU A 44 -2.61 -13.27 0.38
CA LEU A 44 -3.96 -12.72 0.31
C LEU A 44 -4.40 -12.59 -1.15
N THR A 45 -5.64 -12.99 -1.42
CA THR A 45 -6.32 -12.67 -2.69
C THR A 45 -6.42 -11.16 -2.90
N PRO A 46 -6.63 -10.68 -4.14
CA PRO A 46 -6.87 -9.27 -4.40
C PRO A 46 -8.00 -8.67 -3.53
N GLU A 47 -9.12 -9.37 -3.39
CA GLU A 47 -10.27 -8.94 -2.58
C GLU A 47 -9.94 -8.82 -1.08
N GLU A 48 -9.28 -9.83 -0.52
CA GLU A 48 -8.87 -9.80 0.89
C GLU A 48 -7.86 -8.68 1.14
N SER A 49 -6.98 -8.44 0.18
CA SER A 49 -5.98 -7.39 0.28
C SER A 49 -6.59 -6.00 0.26
N LEU A 50 -7.55 -5.75 -0.64
CA LEU A 50 -8.30 -4.51 -0.68
C LEU A 50 -9.04 -4.29 0.64
N LYS A 51 -9.79 -5.29 1.11
CA LYS A 51 -10.52 -5.22 2.38
C LYS A 51 -9.61 -4.94 3.58
N LYS A 52 -8.41 -5.52 3.60
CA LYS A 52 -7.42 -5.29 4.67
C LYS A 52 -6.86 -3.88 4.61
N ALA A 53 -6.53 -3.37 3.42
CA ALA A 53 -6.06 -2.00 3.22
C ALA A 53 -7.12 -0.97 3.64
N GLU A 54 -8.39 -1.19 3.26
CA GLU A 54 -9.53 -0.37 3.70
C GLU A 54 -9.68 -0.37 5.23
N ALA A 55 -9.59 -1.54 5.87
CA ALA A 55 -9.72 -1.67 7.31
C ALA A 55 -8.59 -0.94 8.05
N GLU A 56 -7.35 -1.07 7.56
CA GLU A 56 -6.19 -0.39 8.14
C GLU A 56 -6.31 1.13 7.98
N TYR A 57 -6.70 1.61 6.80
CA TYR A 57 -6.88 3.04 6.58
C TYR A 57 -8.02 3.61 7.45
N LYS A 58 -9.16 2.92 7.53
CA LYS A 58 -10.29 3.29 8.42
C LYS A 58 -9.87 3.34 9.89
N ARG A 59 -8.94 2.47 10.32
CA ARG A 59 -8.39 2.50 11.68
C ARG A 59 -7.51 3.72 11.89
N VAL A 60 -6.68 4.06 10.91
CA VAL A 60 -5.76 5.21 10.97
C VAL A 60 -6.52 6.51 11.06
N ILE A 61 -7.45 6.81 10.15
CA ILE A 61 -8.18 8.09 10.14
C ILE A 61 -9.11 8.29 11.36
N LYS A 62 -9.31 7.26 12.18
CA LYS A 62 -10.08 7.31 13.44
C LYS A 62 -9.19 7.51 14.66
N THR A 63 -7.87 7.43 14.51
CA THR A 63 -6.96 7.65 15.63
C THR A 63 -7.02 9.11 16.08
N LYS A 64 -6.81 9.34 17.38
CA LYS A 64 -6.65 10.68 17.95
C LYS A 64 -5.19 11.00 18.29
N ARG A 65 -4.30 10.06 18.04
CA ARG A 65 -2.87 10.21 18.29
C ARG A 65 -2.28 11.13 17.22
N PHE A 66 -1.52 12.12 17.66
CA PHE A 66 -0.63 12.87 16.79
C PHE A 66 0.75 12.19 16.75
N TYR A 67 1.31 12.00 15.55
CA TYR A 67 2.66 11.50 15.32
C TYR A 67 3.60 12.69 15.09
N ASP A 68 4.54 12.90 15.99
CA ASP A 68 5.50 14.00 15.87
C ASP A 68 6.52 13.78 14.74
N TYR A 69 7.40 14.77 14.53
CA TYR A 69 8.44 14.76 13.52
C TYR A 69 9.27 13.45 13.47
N TYR A 70 9.59 12.85 14.62
CA TYR A 70 10.41 11.64 14.65
C TYR A 70 9.60 10.38 14.36
N GLU A 71 8.31 10.38 14.68
CA GLU A 71 7.41 9.25 14.48
C GLU A 71 6.73 9.25 13.11
N ALA A 72 6.56 10.42 12.49
CA ALA A 72 5.85 10.62 11.23
C ALA A 72 6.42 9.76 10.10
N ALA A 73 7.75 9.71 9.97
CA ALA A 73 8.40 8.90 8.94
C ALA A 73 8.05 7.41 9.05
N VAL A 74 8.05 6.87 10.26
CA VAL A 74 7.67 5.47 10.51
C VAL A 74 6.18 5.24 10.27
N PHE A 75 5.35 6.22 10.64
CA PHE A 75 3.91 6.18 10.41
C PHE A 75 3.57 6.14 8.91
N PHE A 76 4.11 7.05 8.10
CA PHE A 76 3.84 7.09 6.65
C PHE A 76 4.45 5.89 5.91
N GLU A 77 5.62 5.41 6.31
CA GLU A 77 6.18 4.16 5.79
C GLU A 77 5.27 2.96 6.12
N GLY A 78 4.69 2.95 7.32
CA GLY A 78 3.68 1.97 7.72
C GLY A 78 2.44 2.02 6.83
N LEU A 79 1.92 3.22 6.55
CA LEU A 79 0.78 3.41 5.64
C LEU A 79 1.11 2.93 4.22
N TYR A 80 2.27 3.28 3.70
CA TYR A 80 2.70 2.80 2.39
C TYR A 80 2.71 1.27 2.33
N ARG A 81 3.34 0.60 3.31
CA ARG A 81 3.47 -0.87 3.33
C ARG A 81 2.15 -1.61 3.54
N ASN A 82 1.26 -1.06 4.34
CA ASN A 82 0.03 -1.76 4.77
C ASN A 82 -1.20 -1.37 3.96
N VAL A 83 -1.20 -0.19 3.33
CA VAL A 83 -2.32 0.33 2.55
C VAL A 83 -1.98 0.37 1.07
N ILE A 84 -0.89 1.00 0.66
CA ILE A 84 -0.60 1.25 -0.77
C ILE A 84 0.00 0.04 -1.46
N PHE A 85 1.08 -0.50 -0.91
CA PHE A 85 1.81 -1.63 -1.49
C PHE A 85 0.91 -2.85 -1.78
N PRO A 86 -0.04 -3.24 -0.90
CA PRO A 86 -0.95 -4.34 -1.20
C PRO A 86 -1.91 -4.07 -2.36
N LEU A 87 -2.11 -2.82 -2.79
CA LEU A 87 -2.98 -2.48 -3.91
C LEU A 87 -2.35 -2.77 -5.27
N GLU A 88 -1.02 -2.93 -5.35
CA GLU A 88 -0.32 -3.31 -6.59
C GLU A 88 -0.86 -4.59 -7.23
N LYS A 89 -1.34 -5.54 -6.42
CA LYS A 89 -1.97 -6.78 -6.91
C LYS A 89 -3.49 -6.67 -7.12
N THR A 90 -4.11 -5.60 -6.61
CA THR A 90 -5.55 -5.36 -6.76
C THR A 90 -5.86 -4.63 -8.07
N VAL A 91 -4.97 -3.74 -8.50
CA VAL A 91 -5.20 -2.84 -9.64
C VAL A 91 -5.57 -3.56 -10.93
N SER A 92 -4.93 -4.69 -11.23
CA SER A 92 -5.19 -5.46 -12.45
C SER A 92 -6.42 -6.36 -12.38
N THR A 93 -6.85 -6.73 -11.17
CA THR A 93 -7.94 -7.70 -10.95
C THR A 93 -9.27 -6.99 -10.64
N LEU A 94 -9.19 -5.88 -9.90
CA LEU A 94 -10.31 -5.12 -9.35
C LEU A 94 -10.14 -3.63 -9.63
N PRO A 95 -9.98 -3.20 -10.90
CA PRO A 95 -9.60 -1.82 -11.22
C PRO A 95 -10.61 -0.80 -10.68
N GLU A 96 -11.92 -1.04 -10.81
CA GLU A 96 -12.95 -0.12 -10.32
C GLU A 96 -12.93 0.04 -8.79
N LYS A 97 -12.84 -1.08 -8.05
CA LYS A 97 -12.83 -1.03 -6.58
C LYS A 97 -11.52 -0.45 -6.04
N THR A 98 -10.40 -0.74 -6.72
CA THR A 98 -9.10 -0.17 -6.37
C THR A 98 -9.11 1.33 -6.59
N GLU A 99 -9.70 1.78 -7.70
CA GLU A 99 -9.83 3.19 -8.03
C GLU A 99 -10.66 3.95 -7.00
N ALA A 100 -11.85 3.44 -6.68
CA ALA A 100 -12.73 4.03 -5.67
C ALA A 100 -12.03 4.13 -4.30
N PHE A 101 -11.29 3.11 -3.89
CA PHE A 101 -10.56 3.17 -2.63
C PHE A 101 -9.41 4.20 -2.69
N CYS A 102 -8.63 4.24 -3.77
CA CYS A 102 -7.58 5.25 -3.89
C CYS A 102 -8.14 6.67 -3.97
N HIS A 103 -9.31 6.86 -4.57
CA HIS A 103 -10.04 8.13 -4.56
C HIS A 103 -10.32 8.58 -3.11
N ASP A 104 -10.87 7.69 -2.28
CA ASP A 104 -11.08 7.95 -0.85
C ASP A 104 -9.77 8.34 -0.14
N LEU A 105 -8.66 7.62 -0.42
CA LEU A 105 -7.34 7.91 0.19
C LEU A 105 -6.85 9.32 -0.16
N LEU A 106 -7.04 9.76 -1.40
CA LEU A 106 -6.60 11.07 -1.89
C LEU A 106 -7.47 12.18 -1.29
N LEU A 107 -8.80 12.00 -1.28
CA LEU A 107 -9.73 12.98 -0.71
C LEU A 107 -9.59 13.14 0.79
N SER A 108 -9.23 12.07 1.51
CA SER A 108 -9.10 12.11 2.96
C SER A 108 -7.65 12.24 3.44
N PHE A 109 -6.73 12.66 2.55
CA PHE A 109 -5.34 12.93 2.92
C PHE A 109 -5.22 13.99 4.02
N ASP A 110 -6.07 15.03 4.00
CA ASP A 110 -6.07 16.07 5.03
C ASP A 110 -6.21 15.47 6.44
N LYS A 111 -7.09 14.49 6.62
CA LYS A 111 -7.28 13.78 7.90
C LYS A 111 -6.02 13.04 8.36
N VAL A 112 -5.20 12.58 7.42
CA VAL A 112 -3.92 11.93 7.73
C VAL A 112 -2.86 12.98 8.06
N SER A 113 -2.85 14.11 7.36
CA SER A 113 -1.94 15.23 7.66
C SER A 113 -2.25 15.94 8.98
N GLU A 114 -3.50 15.90 9.45
CA GLU A 114 -3.88 16.45 10.76
C GLU A 114 -3.32 15.63 11.94
N ILE A 115 -3.05 14.34 11.73
CA ILE A 115 -2.60 13.42 12.79
C ILE A 115 -1.10 13.13 12.73
N ALA A 116 -0.34 13.69 11.79
CA ALA A 116 1.09 13.46 11.69
C ALA A 116 1.81 14.70 11.17
N ASP A 117 3.02 14.96 11.68
CA ASP A 117 3.90 15.98 11.13
C ASP A 117 4.24 15.67 9.66
N THR A 118 4.06 16.64 8.77
CA THR A 118 4.30 16.50 7.33
C THR A 118 5.48 17.33 6.83
N SER A 119 6.22 17.99 7.74
CA SER A 119 7.25 18.98 7.39
C SER A 119 8.50 18.35 6.76
N ASP A 120 8.77 17.08 7.04
CA ASP A 120 9.93 16.34 6.53
C ASP A 120 9.72 15.72 5.14
N GLY A 121 8.48 15.75 4.62
CA GLY A 121 8.11 15.16 3.33
C GLY A 121 7.95 13.63 3.35
N SER A 122 7.97 12.98 4.51
CA SER A 122 7.83 11.51 4.62
C SER A 122 6.51 10.96 4.07
N TRP A 123 5.47 11.78 4.04
CA TRP A 123 4.16 11.48 3.46
C TRP A 123 4.19 11.26 1.93
N MET A 124 5.19 11.79 1.23
CA MET A 124 5.22 11.82 -0.24
C MET A 124 5.19 10.43 -0.86
N ASN A 125 5.89 9.45 -0.29
CA ASN A 125 5.90 8.08 -0.81
C ASN A 125 4.50 7.44 -0.72
N TYR A 126 3.80 7.66 0.39
CA TYR A 126 2.42 7.21 0.57
C TYR A 126 1.49 7.87 -0.45
N TYR A 127 1.51 9.20 -0.53
CA TYR A 127 0.61 9.95 -1.40
C TYR A 127 0.86 9.67 -2.88
N ASN A 128 2.12 9.70 -3.33
CA ASN A 128 2.48 9.40 -4.71
C ASN A 128 2.14 7.97 -5.10
N GLY A 129 2.31 7.02 -4.17
CA GLY A 129 1.88 5.64 -4.41
C GLY A 129 0.37 5.51 -4.55
N ALA A 130 -0.43 6.24 -3.76
CA ALA A 130 -1.88 6.31 -3.94
C ALA A 130 -2.26 6.87 -5.32
N VAL A 131 -1.63 7.97 -5.74
CA VAL A 131 -1.83 8.58 -7.07
C VAL A 131 -1.46 7.61 -8.18
N GLU A 132 -0.32 6.93 -8.08
CA GLU A 132 0.15 5.99 -9.10
C GLU A 132 -0.81 4.82 -9.29
N ILE A 133 -1.26 4.20 -8.18
CA ILE A 133 -2.22 3.11 -8.22
C ILE A 133 -3.58 3.60 -8.74
N TRP A 134 -4.03 4.78 -8.33
CA TRP A 134 -5.26 5.39 -8.82
C TRP A 134 -5.23 5.59 -10.34
N LEU A 135 -4.18 6.21 -10.88
CA LEU A 135 -4.02 6.40 -12.32
C LEU A 135 -3.95 5.07 -13.09
N LYS A 136 -3.22 4.09 -12.57
CA LYS A 136 -3.19 2.73 -13.14
C LYS A 136 -4.58 2.09 -13.15
N SER A 137 -5.34 2.26 -12.08
CA SER A 137 -6.68 1.69 -11.94
C SER A 137 -7.68 2.33 -12.90
N LEU A 138 -7.61 3.65 -13.12
CA LEU A 138 -8.40 4.36 -14.14
C LEU A 138 -8.05 3.88 -15.55
N PHE A 139 -6.74 3.78 -15.86
CA PHE A 139 -6.27 3.36 -17.18
C PHE A 139 -6.77 1.95 -17.59
N LEU A 140 -6.98 1.07 -16.61
CA LEU A 140 -7.45 -0.29 -16.86
C LEU A 140 -8.97 -0.39 -17.06
N GLN A 141 -9.74 0.66 -16.78
CA GLN A 141 -11.19 0.73 -16.98
C GLN A 141 -11.55 1.15 -18.40
N LYS A 142 -11.05 0.41 -19.38
CA LYS A 142 -11.17 0.73 -20.83
C LYS A 142 -12.58 0.66 -21.38
N ASP A 143 -13.50 0.06 -20.63
CA ASP A 143 -14.92 -0.06 -20.94
C ASP A 143 -15.72 1.22 -20.59
N LYS A 144 -15.12 2.15 -19.83
CA LYS A 144 -15.78 3.41 -19.45
C LYS A 144 -15.60 4.49 -20.53
N SER A 145 -16.58 5.38 -20.63
CA SER A 145 -16.46 6.54 -21.51
C SER A 145 -15.42 7.54 -21.00
N ILE A 146 -14.89 8.36 -21.91
CA ILE A 146 -13.95 9.43 -21.56
C ILE A 146 -14.57 10.39 -20.54
N ASP A 147 -15.87 10.68 -20.65
CA ASP A 147 -16.58 11.56 -19.72
C ASP A 147 -16.55 11.01 -18.29
N VAL A 148 -16.80 9.70 -18.11
CA VAL A 148 -16.75 9.04 -16.79
C VAL A 148 -15.34 9.11 -16.19
N ILE A 149 -14.30 8.87 -16.99
CA ILE A 149 -12.91 8.97 -16.53
C ILE A 149 -12.56 10.42 -16.17
N ALA A 150 -13.00 11.39 -16.97
CA ALA A 150 -12.78 12.81 -16.73
C ALA A 150 -13.45 13.28 -15.43
N ASP A 151 -14.71 12.88 -15.19
CA ASP A 151 -15.44 13.23 -13.97
C ASP A 151 -14.74 12.71 -12.72
N ARG A 152 -14.22 11.48 -12.75
CA ARG A 152 -13.44 10.90 -11.64
C ARG A 152 -12.17 11.69 -11.38
N ILE A 153 -11.45 12.10 -12.42
CA ILE A 153 -10.25 12.93 -12.26
C ILE A 153 -10.62 14.28 -11.65
N LEU A 154 -11.64 14.94 -12.18
CA LEU A 154 -12.10 16.24 -11.71
C LEU A 154 -12.57 16.20 -10.26
N SER A 155 -13.21 15.10 -9.83
CA SER A 155 -13.68 14.95 -8.45
C SER A 155 -12.53 15.00 -7.44
N VAL A 156 -11.40 14.33 -7.69
CA VAL A 156 -10.20 14.40 -6.83
C VAL A 156 -9.67 15.83 -6.78
N LEU A 157 -9.59 16.50 -7.93
CA LEU A 157 -9.07 17.86 -8.02
C LEU A 157 -9.97 18.89 -7.31
N LYS A 158 -11.27 18.63 -7.23
CA LYS A 158 -12.25 19.49 -6.55
C LYS A 158 -12.45 19.16 -5.08
N GLY A 159 -12.06 17.96 -4.64
CA GLY A 159 -12.35 17.47 -3.31
C GLY A 159 -13.74 16.81 -3.17
N ASP A 160 -14.37 16.44 -4.29
CA ASP A 160 -15.76 15.95 -4.33
C ASP A 160 -15.84 14.42 -4.24
N VAL A 161 -16.75 13.89 -3.42
CA VAL A 161 -17.11 12.46 -3.40
C VAL A 161 -18.08 12.17 -4.55
N TYR A 162 -17.83 11.13 -5.36
CA TYR A 162 -18.72 10.70 -6.45
C TYR A 162 -19.59 9.50 -6.07
#